data_AF-A0A423H3D9-F1
#
_entry.id   AF-A0A423H3D9-F1
#
_cell.length_a   1.000
_cell.length_b   1.000
_cell.length_c   1.000
_cell.angle_alpha   90.00
_cell.angle_beta   90.00
_cell.angle_gamma   90.00
#
_symmetry.space_group_name_H-M   'P 1'
#
loop_
_entity.id
_entity.type
_entity.pdbx_description
1 polymer ?
#
loop_
_entity_poly.entity_id
_entity_poly.type
_entity_poly.pdbx_seq_one_letter_code
_entity_poly.pdbx_strand_id
1 'polypeptide(L)'
;MQGMIISNPKLEFLRPVLERWFECIDRYNAVRGDNESPYWFDERANLSLLSAAAWMAEMVTLEQTPTKKQIEEGERNGRADLFIASGEERAYLQATQRWPRVNNLNLTQALLDTVSDAKKISYASDLKLGCLFVAPQKTQHSPTPEELQDMVDDLQKEHTCAVAWYFPYAYRKLHNEAGNYHPGIALLLKEARG
;
A
#
# COMPACT_ATOMS: atom_id res chain seq x y z
N MET A 1 0.25 16.74 -2.80
CA MET A 1 -0.55 16.14 -3.88
C MET A 1 -0.99 14.79 -3.40
N GLN A 2 -2.29 14.54 -3.41
CA GLN A 2 -2.86 13.26 -2.99
C GLN A 2 -4.02 12.92 -3.89
N GLY A 3 -4.36 11.64 -3.96
CA GLY A 3 -5.51 11.19 -4.72
C GLY A 3 -5.66 9.68 -4.63
N MET A 4 -6.81 9.20 -5.09
CA MET A 4 -7.04 7.78 -5.25
C MET A 4 -8.03 7.52 -6.38
N ILE A 5 -7.93 6.33 -6.96
CA ILE A 5 -8.86 5.78 -7.93
C ILE A 5 -9.20 4.37 -7.47
N ILE A 6 -10.49 4.06 -7.36
CA ILE A 6 -11.00 2.72 -7.08
C ILE A 6 -11.81 2.30 -8.31
N SER A 7 -11.31 1.32 -9.06
CA SER A 7 -11.92 0.85 -10.31
C SER A 7 -12.79 -0.39 -10.10
N ASN A 8 -12.59 -1.11 -8.99
CA ASN A 8 -13.37 -2.28 -8.62
C ASN A 8 -14.34 -1.94 -7.48
N PRO A 9 -15.67 -1.98 -7.70
CA PRO A 9 -16.67 -1.64 -6.68
C PRO A 9 -16.55 -2.46 -5.38
N LYS A 10 -16.00 -3.69 -5.43
CA LYS A 10 -15.75 -4.51 -4.24
C LYS A 10 -14.72 -3.91 -3.28
N LEU A 11 -13.90 -2.96 -3.74
CA LEU A 11 -12.90 -2.29 -2.90
C LEU A 11 -13.39 -0.93 -2.41
N GLU A 12 -14.60 -0.50 -2.78
CA GLU A 12 -15.12 0.83 -2.43
C GLU A 12 -15.25 1.02 -0.92
N PHE A 13 -15.52 -0.06 -0.17
CA PHE A 13 -15.52 -0.02 1.29
C PHE A 13 -14.17 0.38 1.89
N LEU A 14 -13.06 0.26 1.15
CA LEU A 14 -11.74 0.70 1.60
C LEU A 14 -11.49 2.19 1.41
N ARG A 15 -12.36 2.94 0.70
CA ARG A 15 -12.18 4.38 0.50
C ARG A 15 -11.92 5.15 1.80
N PRO A 16 -12.74 4.99 2.86
CA PRO A 16 -12.51 5.70 4.11
C PRO A 16 -11.15 5.37 4.73
N VAL A 17 -10.68 4.12 4.59
CA VAL A 17 -9.35 3.69 5.06
C VAL A 17 -8.24 4.42 4.30
N LEU A 18 -8.36 4.51 2.97
CA LEU A 18 -7.37 5.18 2.13
C LEU A 18 -7.34 6.69 2.38
N GLU A 19 -8.49 7.30 2.67
CA GLU A 19 -8.58 8.72 3.05
C GLU A 19 -7.88 8.97 4.39
N ARG A 20 -8.16 8.13 5.41
CA ARG A 20 -7.50 8.19 6.72
C ARG A 20 -6.02 7.84 6.67
N TRP A 21 -5.59 7.03 5.72
CA TRP A 21 -4.19 6.65 5.57
C TRP A 21 -3.30 7.87 5.29
N PHE A 22 -3.79 8.84 4.51
CA PHE A 22 -3.11 10.12 4.30
C PHE A 22 -2.96 10.89 5.63
N GLU A 23 -4.04 10.97 6.41
CA GLU A 23 -4.03 11.62 7.74
C GLU A 23 -3.07 10.94 8.72
N CYS A 24 -2.98 9.60 8.69
CA CYS A 24 -2.05 8.86 9.53
C CYS A 24 -0.59 9.18 9.20
N ILE A 25 -0.24 9.32 7.91
CA ILE A 25 1.10 9.72 7.48
C ILE A 25 1.39 11.16 7.94
N ASP A 26 0.46 12.08 7.74
CA ASP A 26 0.62 13.47 8.21
C ASP A 26 0.81 13.56 9.71
N ARG A 27 0.00 12.83 10.48
CA ARG A 27 0.09 12.80 11.93
C ARG A 27 1.42 12.19 12.39
N TYR A 28 1.88 11.12 11.74
CA TYR A 28 3.18 10.54 12.04
C TYR A 28 4.29 11.57 11.81
N ASN A 29 4.31 12.21 10.65
CA ASN A 29 5.35 13.19 10.31
C ASN A 29 5.28 14.43 11.22
N ALA A 30 4.08 14.90 11.60
CA ALA A 30 3.93 16.02 12.52
C ALA A 30 4.47 15.73 13.93
N VAL A 31 4.42 14.46 14.37
CA VAL A 31 4.90 14.04 15.71
C VAL A 31 6.39 13.69 15.70
N ARG A 32 6.86 12.96 14.67
CA ARG A 32 8.27 12.53 14.55
C ARG A 32 9.18 13.62 13.98
N GLY A 33 8.61 14.60 13.29
CA GLY A 33 9.33 15.68 12.65
C GLY A 33 9.91 15.30 11.29
N ASP A 34 10.64 16.24 10.71
CA ASP A 34 11.08 16.23 9.30
C ASP A 34 12.22 15.25 8.98
N ASN A 35 12.69 14.45 9.94
CA ASN A 35 13.85 13.57 9.74
C ASN A 35 13.48 12.11 9.53
N GLU A 36 12.20 11.75 9.57
CA GLU A 36 11.74 10.39 9.34
C GLU A 36 10.35 10.42 8.70
N SER A 37 10.16 9.62 7.65
CA SER A 37 8.83 9.31 7.12
C SER A 37 8.62 7.80 7.11
N PRO A 38 7.40 7.33 7.35
CA PRO A 38 7.12 5.92 7.55
C PRO A 38 7.44 5.07 6.30
N TYR A 39 7.29 5.68 5.13
CA TYR A 39 7.58 5.06 3.84
C TYR A 39 9.08 4.93 3.50
N TRP A 40 9.97 5.40 4.37
CA TRP A 40 11.42 5.15 4.24
C TRP A 40 11.83 3.80 4.82
N PHE A 41 11.04 3.27 5.73
CA PHE A 41 11.19 1.93 6.29
C PHE A 41 10.55 0.89 5.35
N ASP A 42 10.24 -0.29 5.88
CA ASP A 42 9.73 -1.44 5.14
C ASP A 42 8.20 -1.46 4.99
N GLU A 43 7.70 -2.52 4.37
CA GLU A 43 6.27 -2.75 4.20
C GLU A 43 5.50 -2.83 5.51
N ARG A 44 6.13 -3.27 6.62
CA ARG A 44 5.45 -3.41 7.92
C ARG A 44 5.14 -2.04 8.51
N ALA A 45 6.04 -1.08 8.38
CA ALA A 45 5.79 0.29 8.80
C ALA A 45 4.55 0.86 8.09
N ASN A 46 4.46 0.69 6.77
CA ASN A 46 3.32 1.18 5.99
C ASN A 46 2.03 0.39 6.24
N LEU A 47 2.13 -0.92 6.46
CA LEU A 47 1.01 -1.78 6.85
C LEU A 47 0.44 -1.36 8.21
N SER A 48 1.29 -1.01 9.18
CA SER A 48 0.84 -0.55 10.50
C SER A 48 0.07 0.77 10.43
N LEU A 49 0.45 1.69 9.52
CA LEU A 49 -0.30 2.93 9.29
C LEU A 49 -1.61 2.69 8.56
N LEU A 50 -1.64 1.77 7.60
CA LEU A 50 -2.88 1.36 6.96
C LEU A 50 -3.83 0.70 7.97
N SER A 51 -3.29 -0.08 8.90
CA SER A 51 -4.02 -0.69 10.02
C SER A 51 -4.59 0.39 10.95
N ALA A 52 -3.81 1.40 11.34
CA ALA A 52 -4.28 2.53 12.13
C ALA A 52 -5.38 3.33 11.39
N ALA A 53 -5.23 3.54 10.09
CA ALA A 53 -6.21 4.22 9.26
C ALA A 53 -7.54 3.48 9.21
N ALA A 54 -7.50 2.14 9.18
CA ALA A 54 -8.69 1.30 9.23
C ALA A 54 -9.44 1.45 10.57
N TRP A 55 -8.73 1.45 11.70
CA TRP A 55 -9.34 1.73 13.01
C TRP A 55 -9.97 3.12 13.08
N MET A 56 -9.31 4.13 12.49
CA MET A 56 -9.88 5.49 12.37
C MET A 56 -11.09 5.57 11.45
N ALA A 57 -11.25 4.61 10.54
CA ALA A 57 -12.36 4.47 9.61
C ALA A 57 -13.47 3.52 10.14
N GLU A 58 -13.52 3.29 11.45
CA GLU A 58 -14.51 2.42 12.11
C GLU A 58 -14.48 0.95 11.63
N MET A 59 -13.31 0.51 11.16
CA MET A 59 -13.03 -0.88 10.78
C MET A 59 -12.15 -1.57 11.82
N VAL A 60 -12.10 -2.90 11.74
CA VAL A 60 -11.19 -3.70 12.55
C VAL A 60 -10.08 -4.28 11.69
N THR A 61 -8.90 -4.40 12.27
CA THR A 61 -7.75 -5.05 11.63
C THR A 61 -7.08 -6.06 12.54
N LEU A 62 -6.43 -7.03 11.91
CA LEU A 62 -5.53 -7.96 12.59
C LEU A 62 -4.34 -8.27 11.68
N GLU A 63 -3.14 -7.90 12.12
CA GLU A 63 -1.91 -8.24 11.43
C GLU A 63 -1.55 -9.72 11.64
N GLN A 64 -0.85 -10.30 10.66
CA GLN A 64 -0.39 -11.70 10.70
C GLN A 64 -1.54 -12.69 10.95
N THR A 65 -2.72 -12.39 10.40
CA THR A 65 -3.93 -13.18 10.59
C THR A 65 -3.72 -14.59 10.05
N PRO A 66 -3.92 -15.64 10.88
CA PRO A 66 -3.76 -17.01 10.43
C PRO A 66 -4.79 -17.33 9.35
N THR A 67 -4.33 -17.99 8.29
CA THR A 67 -5.18 -18.51 7.21
C THR A 67 -4.95 -20.00 7.10
N LYS A 68 -5.99 -20.75 6.76
CA LYS A 68 -5.80 -22.14 6.31
C LYS A 68 -5.05 -22.12 4.95
N LYS A 69 -4.46 -23.23 4.51
CA LYS A 69 -4.07 -23.46 3.10
C LYS A 69 -4.85 -24.67 2.61
N GLN A 70 -5.50 -24.56 1.46
CA GLN A 70 -5.98 -25.72 0.72
C GLN A 70 -4.82 -26.26 -0.13
N ILE A 71 -4.31 -27.44 0.21
CA ILE A 71 -3.45 -28.24 -0.67
C ILE A 71 -3.84 -29.71 -0.48
N GLU A 72 -3.78 -30.49 -1.56
CA GLU A 72 -4.08 -31.94 -1.58
C GLU A 72 -3.17 -32.80 -0.66
N GLU A 73 -2.01 -32.27 -0.21
CA GLU A 73 -1.03 -33.01 0.61
C GLU A 73 -0.82 -32.47 2.04
N GLY A 74 -1.81 -31.75 2.59
CA GLY A 74 -1.89 -31.45 4.03
C GLY A 74 -1.98 -29.97 4.42
N GLU A 75 -2.39 -29.73 5.67
CA GLU A 75 -2.59 -28.41 6.24
C GLU A 75 -1.25 -27.76 6.60
N ARG A 76 -0.80 -26.76 5.82
CA ARG A 76 0.18 -25.77 6.31
C ARG A 76 -0.54 -24.50 6.68
N ASN A 77 -0.32 -24.01 7.90
CA ASN A 77 -0.76 -22.68 8.32
C ASN A 77 -0.17 -21.62 7.36
N GLY A 78 -1.03 -20.88 6.68
CA GLY A 78 -0.70 -19.64 6.00
C GLY A 78 -0.97 -18.46 6.93
N ARG A 79 -0.50 -17.26 6.55
CA ARG A 79 -0.86 -16.02 7.21
C ARG A 79 -1.11 -14.96 6.16
N ALA A 80 -2.18 -14.20 6.32
CA ALA A 80 -2.34 -12.91 5.65
C ALA A 80 -1.56 -11.87 6.45
N ASP A 81 -0.93 -10.91 5.77
CA ASP A 81 -0.20 -9.85 6.45
C ASP A 81 -1.16 -8.94 7.21
N LEU A 82 -2.32 -8.66 6.62
CA LEU A 82 -3.38 -7.87 7.24
C LEU A 82 -4.76 -8.43 6.91
N PHE A 83 -5.58 -8.60 7.93
CA PHE A 83 -7.03 -8.69 7.80
C PHE A 83 -7.63 -7.31 8.04
N ILE A 84 -8.61 -6.92 7.23
CA ILE A 84 -9.41 -5.70 7.40
C ILE A 84 -10.89 -6.00 7.20
N ALA A 85 -11.74 -5.50 8.08
CA ALA A 85 -13.18 -5.71 7.97
C ALA A 85 -14.01 -4.55 8.52
N SER A 86 -15.12 -4.30 7.83
CA SER A 86 -16.28 -3.58 8.37
C SER A 86 -17.32 -4.60 8.89
N GLY A 87 -18.52 -4.14 9.24
CA GLY A 87 -19.62 -5.04 9.61
C GLY A 87 -20.14 -5.90 8.45
N GLU A 88 -19.90 -5.51 7.21
CA GLU A 88 -20.48 -6.15 6.01
C GLU A 88 -19.41 -6.73 5.08
N GLU A 89 -18.27 -6.06 4.95
CA GLU A 89 -17.22 -6.38 3.98
C GLU A 89 -15.91 -6.72 4.69
N ARG A 90 -15.12 -7.60 4.08
CA ARG A 90 -13.80 -7.97 4.61
C ARG A 90 -12.81 -8.32 3.52
N ALA A 91 -11.55 -8.04 3.77
CA ALA A 91 -10.44 -8.42 2.90
C ALA A 91 -9.24 -8.96 3.68
N TYR A 92 -8.48 -9.82 3.01
CA TYR A 92 -7.17 -10.28 3.44
C TYR A 92 -6.11 -9.81 2.45
N LEU A 93 -5.04 -9.22 2.97
CA LEU A 93 -3.97 -8.62 2.19
C LEU A 93 -2.68 -9.44 2.34
N GLN A 94 -1.94 -9.58 1.25
CA GLN A 94 -0.50 -9.80 1.25
C GLN A 94 0.18 -8.51 0.82
N ALA A 95 1.19 -8.08 1.57
CA ALA A 95 1.83 -6.80 1.37
C ALA A 95 3.30 -6.94 0.96
N THR A 96 3.76 -6.06 0.09
CA THR A 96 5.19 -5.86 -0.16
C THR A 96 5.46 -4.39 -0.45
N GLN A 97 6.75 -4.02 -0.48
CA GLN A 97 7.18 -2.66 -0.79
C GLN A 97 8.29 -2.62 -1.86
N ARG A 98 8.25 -1.56 -2.66
CA ARG A 98 9.30 -1.21 -3.62
C ARG A 98 9.72 0.26 -3.49
N TRP A 99 11.00 0.51 -3.79
CA TRP A 99 11.59 1.84 -3.84
C TRP A 99 12.12 2.17 -5.23
N PRO A 100 11.23 2.25 -6.24
CA PRO A 100 11.66 2.50 -7.61
C PRO A 100 12.17 3.93 -7.79
N ARG A 101 12.75 4.23 -8.95
CA ARG A 101 13.08 5.62 -9.30
C ARG A 101 11.81 6.35 -9.73
N VAL A 102 11.68 7.63 -9.38
CA VAL A 102 10.50 8.47 -9.75
C VAL A 102 10.16 8.38 -11.23
N ASN A 103 11.16 8.31 -12.12
CA ASN A 103 11.00 8.26 -13.56
C ASN A 103 11.05 6.84 -14.16
N ASN A 104 11.06 5.79 -13.33
CA ASN A 104 11.15 4.41 -13.79
C ASN A 104 10.60 3.44 -12.73
N LEU A 105 9.28 3.27 -12.72
CA LEU A 105 8.58 2.54 -11.66
C LEU A 105 8.72 1.00 -11.77
N ASN A 106 8.58 0.41 -12.96
CA ASN A 106 8.64 -1.05 -13.22
C ASN A 106 7.88 -1.91 -12.19
N LEU A 107 6.59 -1.64 -11.97
CA LEU A 107 5.84 -2.24 -10.86
C LEU A 107 5.12 -3.54 -11.25
N THR A 108 4.85 -3.76 -12.53
CA THR A 108 4.01 -4.86 -13.02
C THR A 108 4.41 -6.23 -12.44
N GLN A 109 5.70 -6.61 -12.48
CA GLN A 109 6.14 -7.91 -11.95
C GLN A 109 5.95 -7.99 -10.43
N ALA A 110 6.34 -6.95 -9.69
CA ALA A 110 6.17 -6.92 -8.23
C ALA A 110 4.69 -7.01 -7.83
N LEU A 111 3.80 -6.36 -8.57
CA LEU A 111 2.36 -6.45 -8.36
C LEU A 111 1.83 -7.86 -8.63
N LEU A 112 2.28 -8.51 -9.72
CA LEU A 112 1.90 -9.88 -10.04
C LEU A 112 2.37 -10.88 -8.98
N ASP A 113 3.60 -10.73 -8.49
CA ASP A 113 4.16 -11.58 -7.43
C ASP A 113 3.33 -11.45 -6.15
N THR A 114 3.02 -10.22 -5.74
CA THR A 114 2.21 -9.94 -4.55
C THR A 114 0.80 -10.53 -4.66
N VAL A 115 0.18 -10.42 -5.85
CA VAL A 115 -1.13 -11.03 -6.13
C VAL A 115 -1.04 -12.56 -6.08
N SER A 116 0.03 -13.16 -6.60
CA SER A 116 0.28 -14.60 -6.54
C SER A 116 0.38 -15.09 -5.08
N ASP A 117 1.02 -14.32 -4.21
CA ASP A 117 1.07 -14.62 -2.78
C ASP A 117 -0.31 -14.51 -2.13
N ALA A 118 -1.08 -13.46 -2.46
CA ALA A 118 -2.45 -13.30 -1.96
C ALA A 118 -3.39 -14.45 -2.37
N LYS A 119 -3.19 -15.07 -3.54
CA LYS A 119 -3.96 -16.25 -3.96
C LYS A 119 -3.85 -17.43 -3.00
N LYS A 120 -2.71 -17.56 -2.30
CA LYS A 120 -2.41 -18.66 -1.36
C LYS A 120 -3.23 -18.59 -0.06
N ILE A 121 -3.97 -17.51 0.18
CA ILE A 121 -4.91 -17.39 1.30
C ILE A 121 -6.14 -18.27 1.02
N SER A 122 -6.45 -19.21 1.94
CA SER A 122 -7.44 -20.28 1.71
C SER A 122 -8.91 -19.94 2.01
N TYR A 123 -9.23 -18.68 2.28
CA TYR A 123 -10.63 -18.27 2.40
C TYR A 123 -11.18 -17.99 0.99
N ALA A 124 -11.70 -19.04 0.34
CA ALA A 124 -12.10 -19.00 -1.06
C ALA A 124 -13.23 -17.99 -1.36
N SER A 125 -14.10 -17.72 -0.39
CA SER A 125 -15.22 -16.78 -0.52
C SER A 125 -14.87 -15.33 -0.21
N ASP A 126 -13.72 -15.07 0.42
CA ASP A 126 -13.36 -13.75 0.91
C ASP A 126 -12.52 -12.97 -0.11
N LEU A 127 -12.62 -11.64 -0.05
CA LEU A 127 -11.80 -10.77 -0.89
C LEU A 127 -10.32 -10.91 -0.50
N LYS A 128 -9.48 -11.27 -1.47
CA LYS A 128 -8.03 -11.41 -1.31
C LYS A 128 -7.35 -10.36 -2.17
N LEU A 129 -6.41 -9.62 -1.59
CA LEU A 129 -5.75 -8.50 -2.25
C LEU A 129 -4.23 -8.67 -2.18
N GLY A 130 -3.57 -8.48 -3.32
CA GLY A 130 -2.18 -8.06 -3.31
C GLY A 130 -2.11 -6.57 -3.04
N CYS A 131 -1.27 -6.17 -2.09
CA CYS A 131 -1.04 -4.79 -1.66
C CYS A 131 0.42 -4.40 -1.90
N LEU A 132 0.67 -3.55 -2.89
CA LEU A 132 2.01 -3.09 -3.20
C LEU A 132 2.18 -1.63 -2.75
N PHE A 133 3.03 -1.42 -1.75
CA PHE A 133 3.51 -0.10 -1.37
C PHE A 133 4.66 0.32 -2.31
N VAL A 134 4.62 1.58 -2.76
CA VAL A 134 5.60 2.14 -3.68
C VAL A 134 6.10 3.45 -3.08
N ALA A 135 7.32 3.44 -2.56
CA ALA A 135 8.01 4.60 -2.01
C ALA A 135 9.07 5.07 -3.02
N PRO A 136 8.68 5.83 -4.07
CA PRO A 136 9.60 6.22 -5.12
C PRO A 136 10.75 7.05 -4.56
N GLN A 137 11.92 6.96 -5.18
CA GLN A 137 13.10 7.69 -4.75
C GLN A 137 13.79 8.40 -5.91
N LYS A 138 14.48 9.49 -5.58
CA LYS A 138 15.30 10.26 -6.52
C LYS A 138 16.59 10.71 -5.86
N THR A 139 17.69 10.69 -6.60
CA THR A 139 19.00 11.17 -6.12
C THR A 139 19.21 12.63 -6.51
N GLN A 140 20.14 13.29 -5.81
CA GLN A 140 20.63 14.66 -6.07
C GLN A 140 19.64 15.79 -5.75
N HIS A 141 18.39 15.71 -6.21
CA HIS A 141 17.40 16.74 -5.96
C HIS A 141 15.98 16.18 -5.79
N SER A 142 15.12 16.94 -5.11
CA SER A 142 13.70 16.62 -4.99
C SER A 142 13.02 16.60 -6.38
N PRO A 143 12.04 15.71 -6.61
CA PRO A 143 11.32 15.66 -7.87
C PRO A 143 10.45 16.90 -8.09
N THR A 144 10.30 17.31 -9.35
CA THR A 144 9.46 18.45 -9.73
C THR A 144 7.97 18.07 -9.70
N PRO A 145 7.05 19.04 -9.67
CA PRO A 145 5.61 18.76 -9.80
C PRO A 145 5.26 17.95 -11.06
N GLU A 146 5.91 18.25 -12.18
CA GLU A 146 5.71 17.54 -13.47
C GLU A 146 6.15 16.09 -13.36
N GLU A 147 7.34 15.81 -12.80
CA GLU A 147 7.81 14.44 -12.61
C GLU A 147 6.88 13.64 -11.70
N LEU A 148 6.29 14.28 -10.69
CA LEU A 148 5.32 13.63 -9.82
C LEU A 148 3.98 13.38 -10.52
N GLN A 149 3.58 14.26 -11.44
CA GLN A 149 2.37 14.06 -12.24
C GLN A 149 2.57 12.92 -13.25
N ASP A 150 3.69 12.89 -13.98
CA ASP A 150 4.04 11.79 -14.89
C ASP A 150 4.07 10.45 -14.15
N MET A 151 4.64 10.44 -12.95
CA MET A 151 4.66 9.26 -12.09
C MET A 151 3.26 8.82 -11.65
N VAL A 152 2.35 9.76 -11.34
CA VAL A 152 0.94 9.44 -11.05
C VAL A 152 0.27 8.81 -12.27
N ASP A 153 0.51 9.36 -13.46
CA ASP A 153 -0.05 8.82 -14.70
C ASP A 153 0.49 7.40 -14.96
N ASP A 154 1.76 7.13 -14.65
CA ASP A 154 2.34 5.78 -14.72
C ASP A 154 1.74 4.81 -13.69
N LEU A 155 1.52 5.25 -12.45
CA LEU A 155 0.83 4.45 -11.43
C LEU A 155 -0.58 4.05 -11.87
N GLN A 156 -1.28 4.92 -12.60
CA GLN A 156 -2.63 4.67 -13.09
C GLN A 156 -2.68 3.72 -14.30
N LYS A 157 -1.58 3.60 -15.05
CA LYS A 157 -1.46 2.63 -16.15
C LYS A 157 -1.36 1.19 -15.66
N GLU A 158 -0.95 0.99 -14.40
CA GLU A 158 -0.97 -0.34 -13.80
C GLU A 158 -2.42 -0.83 -13.66
N HIS A 159 -2.73 -1.96 -14.27
CA HIS A 159 -4.07 -2.58 -14.24
C HIS A 159 -4.41 -3.11 -12.83
N THR A 160 -4.73 -2.19 -11.93
CA THR A 160 -5.05 -2.36 -10.51
C THR A 160 -6.55 -2.20 -10.25
N CYS A 161 -6.99 -2.67 -9.09
CA CYS A 161 -8.37 -2.51 -8.62
C CYS A 161 -8.55 -1.21 -7.81
N ALA A 162 -7.49 -0.76 -7.14
CA ALA A 162 -7.41 0.56 -6.56
C ALA A 162 -5.96 1.05 -6.55
N VAL A 163 -5.78 2.35 -6.67
CA VAL A 163 -4.49 3.03 -6.49
C VAL A 163 -4.72 4.29 -5.66
N ALA A 164 -3.92 4.48 -4.62
CA ALA A 164 -3.91 5.68 -3.79
C ALA A 164 -2.49 6.23 -3.71
N TRP A 165 -2.33 7.55 -3.68
CA TRP A 165 -1.02 8.18 -3.61
C TRP A 165 -1.03 9.39 -2.69
N TYR A 166 0.08 9.55 -1.98
CA TYR A 166 0.32 10.64 -1.05
C TYR A 166 1.72 11.20 -1.22
N PHE A 167 1.81 12.41 -1.79
CA PHE A 167 3.06 13.15 -2.02
C PHE A 167 2.98 14.51 -1.34
N PRO A 168 3.17 14.59 -0.02
CA PRO A 168 3.02 15.82 0.77
C PRO A 168 4.08 16.87 0.43
N TYR A 169 3.66 18.12 0.21
CA TYR A 169 4.56 19.19 -0.24
C TYR A 169 5.70 19.47 0.75
N ALA A 170 5.38 19.52 2.05
CA ALA A 170 6.35 19.80 3.11
C ALA A 170 7.52 18.80 3.13
N TYR A 171 7.24 17.53 2.80
CA TYR A 171 8.19 16.44 2.99
C TYR A 171 8.92 16.00 1.71
N ARG A 172 8.61 16.58 0.54
CA ARG A 172 9.28 16.25 -0.74
C ARG A 172 10.77 16.58 -0.79
N LYS A 173 11.19 17.52 0.05
CA LYS A 173 12.59 17.98 0.14
C LYS A 173 13.42 17.14 1.12
N LEU A 174 12.78 16.19 1.80
CA LEU A 174 13.46 15.32 2.73
C LEU A 174 14.19 14.22 1.99
N HIS A 175 15.32 13.84 2.56
CA HIS A 175 16.16 12.76 2.07
C HIS A 175 16.59 11.89 3.25
N ASN A 176 16.78 10.61 2.98
CA ASN A 176 17.32 9.70 3.98
C ASN A 176 18.85 9.92 4.14
N GLU A 177 19.46 9.21 5.09
CA GLU A 177 20.92 9.27 5.34
C GLU A 177 21.78 8.95 4.09
N ALA A 178 21.22 8.19 3.13
CA ALA A 178 21.88 7.87 1.86
C ALA A 178 21.76 8.98 0.79
N GLY A 179 21.08 10.09 1.09
CA GLY A 179 20.89 11.20 0.16
C GLY A 179 19.75 11.00 -0.86
N ASN A 180 18.90 9.99 -0.67
CA ASN A 180 17.77 9.73 -1.55
C ASN A 180 16.55 10.52 -1.08
N TYR A 181 15.99 11.34 -1.97
CA TYR A 181 14.73 12.03 -1.78
C TYR A 181 13.56 11.07 -2.00
N HIS A 182 12.64 11.01 -1.05
CA HIS A 182 11.42 10.20 -1.14
C HIS A 182 10.21 11.15 -1.07
N PRO A 183 9.56 11.47 -2.21
CA PRO A 183 8.53 12.50 -2.27
C PRO A 183 7.21 12.10 -1.61
N GLY A 184 7.08 10.84 -1.18
CA GLY A 184 5.88 10.27 -0.60
C GLY A 184 5.75 8.78 -0.94
N ILE A 185 4.51 8.30 -0.99
CA ILE A 185 4.19 6.88 -1.16
C ILE A 185 2.92 6.70 -2.00
N ALA A 186 2.86 5.60 -2.75
CA ALA A 186 1.64 5.09 -3.34
C ALA A 186 1.32 3.68 -2.84
N LEU A 187 0.05 3.31 -2.88
CA LEU A 187 -0.48 2.00 -2.55
C LEU A 187 -1.31 1.50 -3.73
N LEU A 188 -0.97 0.32 -4.23
CA LEU A 188 -1.69 -0.37 -5.31
C LEU A 188 -2.35 -1.61 -4.74
N LEU A 189 -3.67 -1.74 -4.94
CA LEU A 189 -4.44 -2.93 -4.58
C LEU A 189 -4.90 -3.66 -5.83
N LYS A 190 -4.72 -4.98 -5.84
CA LYS A 190 -5.22 -5.84 -6.91
C LYS A 190 -5.86 -7.11 -6.37
N GLU A 191 -7.06 -7.40 -6.84
CA GLU A 191 -7.83 -8.59 -6.49
C GLU A 191 -7.09 -9.86 -6.95
N ALA A 192 -6.84 -10.77 -6.00
CA ALA A 192 -6.29 -12.08 -6.23
C ALA A 192 -7.40 -13.07 -6.59
N ARG A 193 -7.81 -13.06 -7.86
CA ARG A 193 -8.80 -14.00 -8.38
C ARG A 193 -8.22 -15.42 -8.43
N GLY A 194 -9.05 -16.38 -8.00
CA GLY A 194 -8.78 -17.82 -8.10
C GLY A 194 -8.48 -18.23 -9.53
#